data_AF-R5VC82-F1
#
_entry.id   AF-R5VC82-F1
#
_cell.length_a   1.000
_cell.length_b   1.000
_cell.length_c   1.000
_cell.angle_alpha   90.00
_cell.angle_beta   90.00
_cell.angle_gamma   90.00
#
_symmetry.space_group_name_H-M   'P 1'
#
loop_
_entity.id
_entity.type
_entity.pdbx_description
1 polymer ?
#
loop_
_entity_poly.entity_id
_entity_poly.type
_entity_poly.pdbx_seq_one_letter_code
_entity_poly.pdbx_strand_id
1 'polypeptide(L)'
;MLEEKIIDYKEHEQEILHWVNLKGEYRYLTIIEFLKKKNIEYTWNNVTYYIKYDKRILINSFKYIVFLEELYKSFIKKHKTINQGNLLRFEFGRALEEYLSIGDAANYDDIDLQLLLKEKKTITEFRNSVVHNKILLNHLYNGKTLEEVLNIFIKILPKSYRTGYIKDMNSCSKGITDISWHIEIKE
;
A
#
# COMPACT_ATOMS: atom_id res chain seq x y z
N MET A 1 14.72 6.73 23.09
CA MET A 1 13.61 7.70 22.83
C MET A 1 13.88 8.42 21.51
N LEU A 2 12.87 9.01 20.83
CA LEU A 2 13.11 9.77 19.58
C LEU A 2 14.14 10.88 19.72
N GLU A 3 14.23 11.50 20.89
CA GLU A 3 15.24 12.50 21.26
C GLU A 3 16.68 12.05 20.97
N GLU A 4 16.98 10.76 21.16
CA GLU A 4 18.32 10.21 20.95
C GLU A 4 18.60 9.82 19.49
N LYS A 5 17.57 9.84 18.64
CA LYS A 5 17.63 9.35 17.25
C LYS A 5 17.56 10.47 16.22
N ILE A 6 16.83 11.55 16.50
CA ILE A 6 16.63 12.66 15.57
C ILE A 6 17.72 13.72 15.80
N ILE A 7 18.46 14.07 14.74
CA ILE A 7 19.65 14.93 14.83
C ILE A 7 19.30 16.36 15.26
N ASP A 8 18.21 16.89 14.72
CA ASP A 8 17.69 18.24 14.93
C ASP A 8 16.51 18.26 15.93
N TYR A 9 16.45 17.29 16.85
CA TYR A 9 15.31 17.13 17.77
C TYR A 9 15.00 18.41 18.54
N LYS A 10 16.02 19.06 19.11
CA LYS A 10 15.85 20.28 19.93
C LYS A 10 15.26 21.45 19.14
N GLU A 11 15.52 21.52 17.84
CA GLU A 11 14.98 22.57 16.96
C GLU A 11 13.49 22.36 16.67
N HIS A 12 13.03 21.11 16.75
CA HIS A 12 11.67 20.68 16.41
C HIS A 12 10.88 20.08 17.58
N GLU A 13 11.36 20.19 18.82
CA GLU A 13 10.85 19.46 19.98
C GLU A 13 9.33 19.57 20.15
N GLN A 14 8.79 20.79 20.11
CA GLN A 14 7.34 21.01 20.27
C GLN A 14 6.52 20.34 19.18
N GLU A 15 7.00 20.39 17.94
CA GLU A 15 6.33 19.76 16.80
C GLU A 15 6.40 18.23 16.92
N ILE A 16 7.58 17.69 17.27
CA ILE A 16 7.77 16.26 17.46
C ILE A 16 6.83 15.73 18.55
N LEU A 17 6.81 16.36 19.72
CA LEU A 17 5.93 15.99 20.83
C LEU A 17 4.45 16.04 20.44
N HIS A 18 4.02 17.09 19.72
CA HIS A 18 2.65 17.19 19.22
C HIS A 18 2.26 15.98 18.37
N TRP A 19 3.08 15.64 17.38
CA TRP A 19 2.78 14.57 16.43
C TRP A 19 2.92 13.17 17.03
N VAL A 20 3.89 12.97 17.91
CA VAL A 20 4.09 11.70 18.64
C VAL A 20 2.87 11.41 19.52
N ASN A 21 2.34 12.41 20.23
CA ASN A 21 1.14 12.25 21.04
C ASN A 21 -0.10 11.94 20.18
N LEU A 22 -0.18 12.49 18.96
CA LEU A 22 -1.33 12.28 18.08
C LEU A 22 -1.29 10.96 17.30
N LYS A 23 -0.10 10.49 16.89
CA LYS A 23 0.06 9.36 15.95
C LYS A 23 0.78 8.16 16.54
N GLY A 24 1.39 8.32 17.71
CA GLY A 24 2.18 7.32 18.41
C GLY A 24 3.63 7.29 17.96
N GLU A 25 4.55 7.22 18.93
CA GLU A 25 6.01 7.19 18.72
C GLU A 25 6.45 6.04 17.80
N TYR A 26 5.79 4.89 17.91
CA TYR A 26 6.12 3.67 17.16
C TYR A 26 6.14 3.87 15.63
N ARG A 27 5.31 4.78 15.09
CA ARG A 27 5.28 5.09 13.65
C ARG A 27 6.57 5.77 13.21
N TYR A 28 7.04 6.73 13.99
CA TYR A 28 8.28 7.48 13.74
C TYR A 28 9.50 6.58 13.88
N LEU A 29 9.52 5.71 14.90
CA LEU A 29 10.57 4.71 15.07
C LEU A 29 10.65 3.76 13.86
N THR A 30 9.50 3.30 13.34
CA THR A 30 9.46 2.44 12.15
C THR A 30 10.08 3.13 10.92
N ILE A 31 9.81 4.42 10.73
CA ILE A 31 10.41 5.22 9.66
C ILE A 31 11.90 5.44 9.88
N ILE A 32 12.35 5.74 11.10
CA ILE A 32 13.78 5.92 11.39
C ILE A 32 14.57 4.63 11.06
N GLU A 33 14.04 3.46 11.41
CA GLU A 33 14.67 2.19 11.04
C GLU A 33 14.71 1.97 9.51
N PHE A 34 13.73 2.51 8.78
CA PHE A 34 13.78 2.53 7.32
C PHE A 34 14.86 3.48 6.78
N LEU A 35 14.95 4.71 7.32
CA LEU A 35 15.99 5.67 6.95
C LEU A 35 17.38 5.08 7.17
N LYS A 36 17.56 4.38 8.30
CA LYS A 36 18.80 3.68 8.64
C LYS A 36 19.19 2.66 7.58
N LYS A 37 18.25 1.82 7.14
CA LYS A 37 18.48 0.83 6.06
C LYS A 37 18.82 1.47 4.72
N LYS A 38 18.38 2.71 4.49
CA LYS A 38 18.61 3.46 3.25
C LYS A 38 19.78 4.44 3.32
N ASN A 39 20.49 4.49 4.46
CA ASN A 39 21.58 5.44 4.70
C ASN A 39 21.14 6.91 4.51
N ILE A 40 19.95 7.23 5.01
CA ILE A 40 19.37 8.58 4.96
C ILE A 40 19.48 9.21 6.34
N GLU A 41 19.83 10.49 6.38
CA GLU A 41 19.96 11.25 7.61
C GLU A 41 18.65 11.35 8.41
N TYR A 42 18.74 11.27 9.74
CA TYR A 42 17.58 11.25 10.65
C TYR A 42 17.16 12.65 11.08
N THR A 43 17.08 13.61 10.15
CA THR A 43 16.48 14.91 10.43
C THR A 43 14.97 14.80 10.55
N TRP A 44 14.34 15.69 11.29
CA TRP A 44 12.89 15.74 11.44
C TRP A 44 12.19 15.96 10.09
N ASN A 45 12.79 16.77 9.22
CA ASN A 45 12.32 16.98 7.86
C ASN A 45 12.28 15.66 7.06
N ASN A 46 13.32 14.83 7.14
CA ASN A 46 13.32 13.52 6.48
C ASN A 46 12.29 12.57 7.10
N VAL A 47 12.23 12.48 8.43
CA VAL A 47 11.26 11.62 9.13
C VAL A 47 9.83 11.99 8.73
N THR A 48 9.46 13.27 8.80
CA THR A 48 8.11 13.73 8.43
C THR A 48 7.83 13.59 6.94
N TYR A 49 8.84 13.79 6.09
CA TYR A 49 8.74 13.54 4.66
C TYR A 49 8.34 12.08 4.39
N TYR A 50 9.03 11.11 4.99
CA TYR A 50 8.73 9.69 4.77
C TYR A 50 7.43 9.23 5.41
N ILE A 51 7.00 9.82 6.52
CA ILE A 51 5.64 9.64 7.06
C ILE A 51 4.58 10.10 6.04
N LYS A 52 4.78 11.26 5.41
CA LYS A 52 3.87 11.79 4.39
C LYS A 52 3.91 10.94 3.12
N TYR A 53 5.09 10.47 2.71
CA TYR A 53 5.28 9.60 1.56
C TYR A 53 4.55 8.26 1.74
N ASP A 54 4.76 7.60 2.86
CA ASP A 54 4.07 6.36 3.24
C ASP A 54 2.54 6.54 3.21
N LYS A 55 2.05 7.65 3.77
CA LYS A 55 0.62 8.00 3.76
C LYS A 55 0.08 8.19 2.35
N ARG A 56 0.83 8.81 1.43
CA ARG A 56 0.41 8.97 0.02
C ARG A 56 0.31 7.61 -0.68
N ILE A 57 1.30 6.73 -0.47
CA ILE A 57 1.24 5.35 -0.99
C ILE A 57 0.03 4.63 -0.43
N LEU A 58 -0.23 4.76 0.88
CA LEU A 58 -1.37 4.11 1.54
C LEU A 58 -2.71 4.55 0.97
N ILE A 59 -2.94 5.86 0.84
CA ILE A 59 -4.18 6.42 0.30
C ILE A 59 -4.40 5.97 -1.14
N ASN A 60 -3.36 6.08 -1.98
CA ASN A 60 -3.49 5.67 -3.37
C ASN A 60 -3.69 4.14 -3.45
N SER A 61 -3.01 3.33 -2.64
CA SER A 61 -3.20 1.88 -2.62
C SER A 61 -4.62 1.50 -2.20
N PHE A 62 -5.18 2.19 -1.20
CA PHE A 62 -6.56 1.99 -0.75
C PHE A 62 -7.57 2.18 -1.88
N LYS A 63 -7.41 3.24 -2.69
CA LYS A 63 -8.27 3.53 -3.85
C LYS A 63 -8.34 2.33 -4.81
N TYR A 64 -7.20 1.72 -5.16
CA TYR A 64 -7.16 0.60 -6.11
C TYR A 64 -7.59 -0.73 -5.48
N ILE A 65 -7.32 -0.94 -4.19
CA ILE A 65 -7.80 -2.10 -3.44
C ILE A 65 -9.33 -2.13 -3.39
N VAL A 66 -9.97 -1.01 -3.04
CA VAL A 66 -11.44 -0.92 -2.97
C VAL A 66 -12.05 -1.15 -4.35
N PHE A 67 -11.44 -0.58 -5.39
CA PHE A 67 -11.84 -0.86 -6.76
C PHE A 67 -11.79 -2.36 -7.09
N LEU A 68 -10.68 -3.05 -6.79
CA LEU A 68 -10.56 -4.51 -7.02
C LEU A 68 -11.61 -5.30 -6.22
N GLU A 69 -11.87 -4.92 -4.97
CA GLU A 69 -12.86 -5.58 -4.14
C GLU A 69 -14.27 -5.51 -4.76
N GLU A 70 -14.65 -4.35 -5.29
CA GLU A 70 -15.94 -4.16 -5.97
C GLU A 70 -15.98 -4.84 -7.35
N LEU A 71 -14.85 -4.86 -8.07
CA LEU A 71 -14.71 -5.65 -9.30
C LEU A 71 -14.97 -7.13 -9.04
N TYR A 72 -14.33 -7.70 -8.01
CA TYR A 72 -14.52 -9.11 -7.63
C TYR A 72 -15.99 -9.40 -7.32
N LYS A 73 -16.63 -8.56 -6.49
CA LYS A 73 -18.05 -8.71 -6.14
C LYS A 73 -18.95 -8.63 -7.38
N SER A 74 -18.67 -7.71 -8.31
CA SER A 74 -19.43 -7.58 -9.56
C SER A 74 -19.37 -8.85 -10.42
N PHE A 75 -18.18 -9.41 -10.60
CA PHE A 75 -17.99 -10.66 -11.35
C PHE A 75 -18.65 -11.86 -10.66
N ILE A 76 -18.52 -11.96 -9.34
CA ILE A 76 -19.23 -12.98 -8.55
C ILE A 76 -20.74 -12.86 -8.78
N LYS A 77 -21.31 -11.65 -8.73
CA LYS A 77 -22.76 -11.45 -8.96
C LYS A 77 -23.21 -11.85 -10.35
N LYS A 78 -22.37 -11.61 -11.36
CA LYS A 78 -22.65 -11.93 -12.76
C LYS A 78 -22.60 -13.45 -13.03
N HIS A 79 -21.74 -14.18 -12.33
CA HIS A 79 -21.44 -15.59 -12.65
C HIS A 79 -21.91 -16.59 -11.58
N LYS A 80 -22.36 -16.14 -10.41
CA LYS A 80 -22.89 -17.00 -9.34
C LYS A 80 -24.25 -16.53 -8.84
N THR A 81 -25.11 -17.50 -8.51
CA THR A 81 -26.40 -17.22 -7.85
C THR A 81 -26.18 -16.93 -6.36
N ILE A 82 -25.82 -15.69 -6.05
CA ILE A 82 -25.61 -15.19 -4.68
C ILE A 82 -26.58 -14.03 -4.38
N ASN A 83 -27.16 -14.04 -3.18
CA ASN A 83 -27.99 -12.95 -2.67
C ASN A 83 -27.13 -11.69 -2.47
N GLN A 84 -27.63 -10.52 -2.88
CA GLN A 84 -26.91 -9.26 -2.81
C GLN A 84 -26.48 -8.88 -1.38
N GLY A 85 -27.33 -9.10 -0.39
CA GLY A 85 -27.00 -8.82 1.02
C GLY A 85 -25.85 -9.70 1.53
N ASN A 86 -25.74 -10.93 1.05
CA ASN A 86 -24.61 -11.81 1.36
C ASN A 86 -23.33 -11.36 0.65
N LEU A 87 -23.43 -10.99 -0.62
CA LEU A 87 -22.30 -10.50 -1.42
C LEU A 87 -21.65 -9.25 -0.82
N LEU A 88 -22.46 -8.29 -0.36
CA LEU A 88 -21.97 -7.05 0.24
C LEU A 88 -21.24 -7.27 1.58
N ARG A 89 -21.46 -8.42 2.23
CA ARG A 89 -20.76 -8.81 3.46
C ARG A 89 -19.47 -9.57 3.20
N PHE A 90 -19.11 -9.82 1.94
CA PHE A 90 -17.84 -10.48 1.65
C PHE A 90 -16.69 -9.54 1.98
N GLU A 91 -15.85 -9.98 2.90
CA GLU A 91 -14.53 -9.39 3.11
C GLU A 91 -13.64 -9.65 1.89
N PHE A 92 -12.61 -8.83 1.71
CA PHE A 92 -11.70 -8.90 0.57
C PHE A 92 -11.17 -10.32 0.30
N GLY A 93 -10.69 -11.03 1.32
CA GLY A 93 -10.15 -12.38 1.16
C GLY A 93 -11.20 -13.33 0.59
N ARG A 94 -12.43 -13.30 1.10
CA ARG A 94 -13.54 -14.10 0.59
C ARG A 94 -13.93 -13.69 -0.83
N ALA A 95 -14.02 -12.40 -1.11
CA ALA A 95 -14.32 -11.90 -2.44
C ALA A 95 -13.26 -12.35 -3.47
N LEU A 96 -11.98 -12.35 -3.09
CA LEU A 96 -10.90 -12.80 -3.94
C LEU A 96 -10.97 -14.32 -4.21
N GLU A 97 -11.20 -15.16 -3.21
CA GLU A 97 -11.37 -16.61 -3.40
C GLU A 97 -12.56 -16.92 -4.33
N GLU A 98 -13.69 -16.25 -4.09
CA GLU A 98 -14.91 -16.46 -4.86
C GLU A 98 -14.75 -15.98 -6.30
N TYR A 99 -14.04 -14.87 -6.52
CA TYR A 99 -13.67 -14.38 -7.85
C TYR A 99 -12.69 -15.32 -8.56
N LEU A 100 -11.68 -15.87 -7.89
CA LEU A 100 -10.77 -16.84 -8.51
C LEU A 100 -11.50 -18.16 -8.87
N SER A 101 -12.50 -18.54 -8.08
CA SER A 101 -13.26 -19.78 -8.30
C SER A 101 -14.21 -19.75 -9.51
N ILE A 102 -14.49 -18.59 -10.11
CA ILE A 102 -15.24 -18.53 -11.37
C ILE A 102 -14.36 -18.80 -12.61
N GLY A 103 -13.06 -19.08 -12.42
CA GLY A 103 -12.15 -19.53 -13.47
C GLY A 103 -11.98 -18.49 -14.58
N ASP A 104 -12.01 -18.92 -15.84
CA ASP A 104 -11.82 -18.05 -17.00
C ASP A 104 -12.85 -16.92 -17.10
N ALA A 105 -14.03 -17.08 -16.46
CA ALA A 105 -15.03 -16.01 -16.40
C ALA A 105 -14.55 -14.79 -15.58
N ALA A 106 -13.52 -14.93 -14.75
CA ALA A 106 -12.86 -13.82 -14.06
C ALA A 106 -12.03 -12.95 -15.01
N ASN A 107 -11.65 -13.46 -16.20
CA ASN A 107 -10.74 -12.74 -17.07
C ASN A 107 -11.40 -11.47 -17.62
N TYR A 108 -10.76 -10.35 -17.38
CA TYR A 108 -11.25 -9.03 -17.73
C TYR A 108 -10.07 -8.10 -17.97
N ASP A 109 -10.07 -7.41 -19.12
CA ASP A 109 -9.16 -6.31 -19.41
C ASP A 109 -7.68 -6.63 -19.10
N ASP A 110 -7.22 -7.79 -19.59
CA ASP A 110 -5.85 -8.31 -19.46
C ASP A 110 -5.34 -8.47 -18.00
N ILE A 111 -6.22 -8.69 -17.01
CA ILE A 111 -5.80 -9.05 -15.63
C ILE A 111 -5.02 -10.37 -15.64
N ASP A 112 -3.86 -10.39 -14.98
CA ASP A 112 -3.08 -11.61 -14.77
C ASP A 112 -3.65 -12.44 -13.62
N LEU A 113 -4.61 -13.32 -13.95
CA LEU A 113 -5.25 -14.23 -12.98
C LEU A 113 -4.27 -15.25 -12.38
N GLN A 114 -3.25 -15.66 -13.12
CA GLN A 114 -2.26 -16.62 -12.63
C GLN A 114 -1.37 -15.97 -11.56
N LEU A 115 -0.93 -14.73 -11.79
CA LEU A 115 -0.23 -13.95 -10.79
C LEU A 115 -1.13 -13.67 -9.59
N LEU A 116 -2.39 -13.29 -9.81
CA LEU A 116 -3.35 -13.02 -8.74
C LEU A 116 -3.53 -14.25 -7.82
N LEU A 117 -3.67 -15.44 -8.41
CA LEU A 117 -3.76 -16.71 -7.68
C LEU A 117 -2.47 -17.00 -6.88
N LYS A 118 -1.30 -16.85 -7.53
CA LYS A 118 0.02 -17.08 -6.92
C LYS A 118 0.29 -16.13 -5.75
N GLU A 119 -0.11 -14.88 -5.87
CA GLU A 119 0.24 -13.79 -4.94
C GLU A 119 -0.87 -13.44 -3.94
N LYS A 120 -1.93 -14.25 -3.87
CA LYS A 120 -3.10 -14.03 -2.99
C LYS A 120 -2.72 -13.68 -1.54
N LYS A 121 -1.74 -14.39 -0.96
CA LYS A 121 -1.26 -14.15 0.42
C LYS A 121 -0.60 -12.78 0.55
N THR A 122 0.34 -12.46 -0.34
CA THR A 122 1.00 -11.15 -0.41
C THR A 122 -0.01 -10.01 -0.54
N ILE A 123 -0.98 -10.15 -1.46
CA ILE A 123 -2.01 -9.15 -1.71
C ILE A 123 -2.90 -8.95 -0.47
N THR A 124 -3.28 -10.04 0.20
CA THR A 124 -4.11 -9.99 1.42
C THR A 124 -3.38 -9.30 2.57
N GLU A 125 -2.11 -9.64 2.80
CA GLU A 125 -1.28 -9.01 3.84
C GLU A 125 -1.09 -7.51 3.59
N PHE A 126 -0.79 -7.13 2.34
CA PHE A 126 -0.66 -5.73 1.96
C PHE A 126 -1.98 -4.98 2.14
N ARG A 127 -3.08 -5.56 1.63
CA ARG A 127 -4.42 -5.00 1.79
C ARG A 127 -4.77 -4.74 3.25
N ASN A 128 -4.53 -5.71 4.12
CA ASN A 128 -4.77 -5.58 5.55
C ASN A 128 -3.95 -4.44 6.16
N SER A 129 -2.69 -4.30 5.76
CA SER A 129 -1.84 -3.21 6.22
C SER A 129 -2.36 -1.83 5.79
N VAL A 130 -2.83 -1.72 4.54
CA VAL A 130 -3.44 -0.50 4.00
C VAL A 130 -4.73 -0.14 4.75
N VAL A 131 -5.69 -1.05 4.89
CA VAL A 131 -6.99 -0.73 5.53
C VAL A 131 -6.88 -0.45 7.03
N HIS A 132 -5.87 -1.02 7.69
CA HIS A 132 -5.59 -0.77 9.11
C HIS A 132 -4.64 0.41 9.32
N ASN A 133 -4.35 1.20 8.27
CA ASN A 133 -3.53 2.40 8.33
C ASN A 133 -2.14 2.15 8.96
N LYS A 134 -1.53 0.99 8.67
CA LYS A 134 -0.18 0.64 9.14
C LYS A 134 0.87 1.39 8.32
N ILE A 135 2.06 1.58 8.88
CA ILE A 135 3.22 2.04 8.10
C ILE A 135 3.56 0.94 7.09
N LEU A 136 3.61 1.29 5.81
CA LEU A 136 3.84 0.35 4.71
C LEU A 136 5.32 0.19 4.40
N LEU A 137 6.08 1.27 4.53
CA LEU A 137 7.54 1.26 4.47
C LEU A 137 8.12 0.37 5.56
N ASN A 138 9.30 -0.19 5.31
CA ASN A 138 10.01 -1.06 6.23
C ASN A 138 9.36 -2.44 6.52
N HIS A 139 8.26 -2.78 5.83
CA HIS A 139 7.54 -4.04 6.02
C HIS A 139 7.78 -5.01 4.84
N LEU A 140 7.70 -6.31 5.11
CA LEU A 140 7.66 -7.38 4.09
C LEU A 140 6.27 -8.02 4.04
N TYR A 141 5.73 -8.23 2.84
CA TYR A 141 4.40 -8.79 2.63
C TYR A 141 4.55 -10.18 2.02
N ASN A 142 4.43 -11.20 2.86
CA ASN A 142 4.72 -12.59 2.52
C ASN A 142 6.07 -12.69 1.79
N GLY A 143 7.10 -12.11 2.42
CA GLY A 143 8.48 -12.09 1.96
C GLY A 143 8.83 -11.00 0.92
N LYS A 144 7.85 -10.29 0.37
CA LYS A 144 8.07 -9.28 -0.68
C LYS A 144 8.19 -7.87 -0.14
N THR A 145 9.08 -7.09 -0.71
CA THR A 145 9.20 -5.65 -0.47
C THR A 145 7.97 -4.89 -0.96
N LEU A 146 7.74 -3.69 -0.43
CA LEU A 146 6.65 -2.83 -0.89
C LEU A 146 6.71 -2.58 -2.41
N GLU A 147 7.89 -2.35 -2.97
CA GLU A 147 8.08 -2.15 -4.41
C GLU A 147 7.64 -3.37 -5.24
N GLU A 148 8.01 -4.58 -4.83
CA GLU A 148 7.55 -5.81 -5.49
C GLU A 148 6.02 -5.96 -5.41
N VAL A 149 5.41 -5.62 -4.26
CA VAL A 149 3.95 -5.64 -4.13
C VAL A 149 3.28 -4.63 -5.06
N LEU A 150 3.80 -3.40 -5.13
CA LEU A 150 3.24 -2.39 -6.02
C LEU A 150 3.36 -2.82 -7.50
N ASN A 151 4.46 -3.48 -7.88
CA ASN A 151 4.60 -4.06 -9.21
C ASN A 151 3.63 -5.21 -9.49
N ILE A 152 3.30 -6.05 -8.49
CA ILE A 152 2.24 -7.06 -8.62
C ILE A 152 0.89 -6.37 -8.91
N PHE A 153 0.59 -5.27 -8.21
CA PHE A 153 -0.65 -4.53 -8.39
C PHE A 153 -0.84 -4.00 -9.82
N ILE A 154 0.23 -3.63 -10.53
CA ILE A 154 0.15 -3.26 -11.95
C ILE A 154 -0.50 -4.38 -12.76
N LYS A 155 -0.05 -5.63 -12.57
CA LYS A 155 -0.46 -6.76 -13.42
C LYS A 155 -1.82 -7.35 -13.06
N ILE A 156 -2.21 -7.28 -11.79
CA ILE A 156 -3.53 -7.76 -11.33
C ILE A 156 -4.65 -6.71 -11.49
N LEU A 157 -4.31 -5.46 -11.78
CA LEU A 157 -5.28 -4.44 -12.16
C LEU A 157 -5.68 -4.61 -13.64
N PRO A 158 -6.94 -4.29 -13.98
CA PRO A 158 -7.37 -4.08 -15.37
C PRO A 158 -6.40 -3.16 -16.09
N LYS A 159 -6.04 -3.49 -17.32
CA LYS A 159 -5.10 -2.73 -18.16
C LYS A 159 -5.48 -1.26 -18.27
N SER A 160 -6.76 -0.96 -18.40
CA SER A 160 -7.30 0.40 -18.43
C SER A 160 -7.00 1.22 -17.17
N TYR A 161 -6.73 0.58 -16.03
CA TYR A 161 -6.39 1.23 -14.75
C TYR A 161 -4.88 1.36 -14.49
N ARG A 162 -4.04 0.61 -15.20
CA ARG A 162 -2.58 0.53 -14.95
C ARG A 162 -1.88 1.87 -15.07
N THR A 163 -2.15 2.61 -16.14
CA THR A 163 -1.58 3.94 -16.37
C THR A 163 -1.89 4.91 -15.22
N GLY A 164 -3.14 4.89 -14.74
CA GLY A 164 -3.56 5.71 -13.60
C GLY A 164 -2.84 5.28 -12.32
N TYR A 165 -2.76 3.97 -12.07
CA TYR A 165 -2.08 3.42 -10.89
C TYR A 165 -0.59 3.81 -10.85
N ILE A 166 0.12 3.59 -11.96
CA ILE A 166 1.54 3.93 -12.10
C ILE A 166 1.75 5.42 -11.85
N LYS A 167 0.93 6.27 -12.48
CA LYS A 167 0.99 7.72 -12.30
C LYS A 167 0.76 8.12 -10.84
N ASP A 168 -0.26 7.55 -10.19
CA ASP A 168 -0.59 7.86 -8.80
C ASP A 168 0.55 7.43 -7.86
N MET A 169 1.10 6.22 -8.02
CA MET A 169 2.23 5.73 -7.22
C MET A 169 3.49 6.57 -7.41
N ASN A 170 3.88 6.83 -8.66
CA ASN A 170 5.07 7.63 -8.96
C ASN A 170 4.89 9.09 -8.55
N SER A 171 3.66 9.59 -8.44
CA SER A 171 3.41 10.94 -7.92
C SER A 171 3.58 11.06 -6.40
N CYS A 172 3.64 9.94 -5.67
CA CYS A 172 3.85 9.95 -4.22
C CYS A 172 5.20 10.57 -3.84
N SER A 173 6.20 10.49 -4.72
CA SER A 173 7.52 11.11 -4.53
C SER A 173 7.55 12.62 -4.82
N LYS A 174 6.45 13.24 -5.23
CA LYS A 174 6.43 14.70 -5.44
C LYS A 174 6.84 15.45 -4.17
N GLY A 175 7.82 16.33 -4.31
CA GLY A 175 8.42 17.08 -3.21
C GLY A 175 9.64 16.41 -2.57
N ILE A 176 10.17 15.33 -3.16
CA ILE A 176 11.51 14.83 -2.85
C ILE A 176 12.55 15.84 -3.30
N THR A 177 13.43 16.24 -2.40
CA THR A 177 14.71 16.86 -2.77
C THR A 177 15.62 15.78 -3.35
N ASP A 178 16.43 16.12 -4.36
CA ASP A 178 17.13 15.21 -5.30
C ASP A 178 18.03 14.08 -4.71
N ILE A 179 18.10 13.94 -3.38
CA ILE A 179 18.95 12.97 -2.66
C ILE A 179 18.11 11.92 -1.89
N SER A 180 16.77 11.98 -1.89
CA SER A 180 15.94 11.04 -1.12
C SER A 180 15.44 9.83 -1.92
N TRP A 181 15.56 8.63 -1.33
CA TRP A 181 15.05 7.37 -1.90
C TRP A 181 13.53 7.37 -2.12
N HIS A 182 13.09 6.80 -3.23
CA HIS A 182 11.68 6.49 -3.49
C HIS A 182 11.51 5.30 -4.41
N ILE A 183 10.29 4.76 -4.41
CA ILE A 183 9.85 3.74 -5.35
C ILE A 183 9.43 4.43 -6.65
N GLU A 184 9.93 3.93 -7.77
CA GLU A 184 9.48 4.25 -9.12
C GLU A 184 9.04 2.95 -9.80
N ILE A 185 7.76 2.86 -10.16
CA ILE A 185 7.21 1.68 -10.84
C ILE A 185 6.97 1.95 -12.32
N LYS A 186 7.12 0.92 -13.14
CA LYS A 186 6.97 0.97 -14.61
C LYS A 186 6.19 -0.26 -15.07
N GLU A 187 5.53 -0.15 -16.22
CA GLU A 187 4.77 -1.26 -16.80
C GLU A 187 5.68 -2.38 -17.31
#